data_AF-A0A6B8RPW1-F1
#
_entry.id   AF-A0A6B8RPW1-F1
#
_cell.length_a   1.000
_cell.length_b   1.000
_cell.length_c   1.000
_cell.angle_alpha   90.00
_cell.angle_beta   90.00
_cell.angle_gamma   90.00
#
_symmetry.space_group_name_H-M   'P 1'
#
loop_
_entity.id
_entity.type
_entity.pdbx_description
1 polymer ?
#
loop_
_entity_poly.entity_id
_entity_poly.type
_entity_poly.pdbx_seq_one_letter_code
_entity_poly.pdbx_strand_id
1 'polypeptide(L)'
;MYRKIICSLLLGCALLMGMTMGSVNVYATDNNQLFHVPTSETSELWSVTLGEPILDRPNMAKPIPNVADVYSLTIKKKEEKAYNVRVEAYRSEPNSQTKLN
;
A
#
# COMPACT_ATOMS: atom_id res chain seq x y z
N MET A 1 49.17 -28.43 26.49
CA MET A 1 47.91 -28.02 27.15
C MET A 1 47.31 -26.74 26.55
N TYR A 2 48.11 -25.72 26.22
CA TYR A 2 47.65 -24.44 25.61
C TYR A 2 46.94 -24.56 24.25
N ARG A 3 47.33 -25.50 23.40
CA ARG A 3 46.78 -25.65 22.04
C ARG A 3 45.29 -26.07 22.02
N LYS A 4 44.82 -26.74 23.08
CA LYS A 4 43.40 -27.15 23.23
C LYS A 4 42.52 -26.01 23.71
N ILE A 5 43.07 -25.09 24.52
CA ILE A 5 42.37 -23.93 25.10
C ILE A 5 42.14 -22.85 24.03
N ILE A 6 43.10 -22.66 23.12
CA ILE A 6 42.99 -21.70 22.03
C ILE A 6 41.90 -22.09 21.03
N CYS A 7 41.79 -23.39 20.70
CA CYS A 7 40.74 -23.88 19.81
C CYS A 7 39.35 -23.77 20.43
N SER A 8 39.19 -24.02 21.73
CA SER A 8 37.90 -23.86 22.41
C SER A 8 37.49 -22.39 22.57
N LEU A 9 38.43 -21.46 22.71
CA LEU A 9 38.13 -20.02 22.74
C LEU A 9 37.71 -19.49 21.36
N LEU A 10 38.38 -19.94 20.29
CA LEU A 10 38.05 -19.57 18.90
C LEU A 10 36.69 -20.13 18.46
N LEU A 11 36.34 -21.35 18.87
CA LEU A 11 35.03 -21.95 18.58
C LEU A 11 33.89 -21.23 19.32
N GLY A 12 34.14 -20.75 20.54
CA GLY A 12 33.19 -19.96 21.33
C GLY A 12 32.90 -18.58 20.74
N CYS A 13 33.91 -17.88 20.22
CA CYS A 13 33.72 -16.58 19.56
C CYS A 13 32.95 -16.69 18.23
N ALA A 14 33.12 -17.79 17.48
CA ALA A 14 32.42 -17.99 16.21
C ALA A 14 30.90 -18.24 16.41
N LEU A 15 30.50 -18.85 17.52
CA LEU A 15 29.09 -19.11 17.84
C LEU A 15 28.33 -17.87 18.34
N LEU A 16 29.02 -16.88 18.91
CA LEU A 16 28.40 -15.64 19.42
C LEU A 16 28.18 -14.57 18.33
N MET A 17 28.85 -14.65 17.19
CA MET A 17 28.69 -13.68 16.09
C MET A 17 27.57 -14.05 15.08
N GLY A 18 26.96 -15.24 15.20
CA GLY A 18 25.98 -15.74 14.23
C GLY A 18 24.51 -15.32 14.45
N MET A 19 24.19 -14.59 15.52
CA MET A 19 22.80 -14.29 15.90
C MET A 19 22.47 -12.80 15.94
N THR A 20 22.77 -12.02 14.90
CA THR A 20 22.07 -10.73 14.69
C THR A 20 21.94 -10.40 13.19
N MET A 21 21.38 -11.32 12.40
CA MET A 21 20.73 -10.90 11.15
C MET A 21 19.23 -10.92 11.37
N GLY A 22 18.77 -9.99 12.21
CA GLY A 22 17.37 -9.61 12.21
C GLY A 22 17.07 -9.05 10.82
N SER A 23 16.21 -9.75 10.09
CA SER A 23 15.67 -9.29 8.81
C SER A 23 15.07 -7.91 9.00
N VAL A 24 15.77 -6.88 8.53
CA VAL A 24 15.21 -5.54 8.43
C VAL A 24 14.21 -5.61 7.29
N ASN A 25 12.93 -5.81 7.62
CA ASN A 25 11.84 -5.55 6.69
C ASN A 25 11.82 -4.03 6.47
N VAL A 26 12.60 -3.56 5.50
CA VAL A 26 12.45 -2.22 4.96
C VAL A 26 11.15 -2.23 4.19
N TYR A 27 10.05 -1.89 4.87
CA TYR A 27 8.90 -1.36 4.18
C TYR A 27 9.34 -0.01 3.64
N ALA A 28 9.75 0.02 2.37
CA ALA A 28 9.89 1.26 1.65
C ALA A 28 8.49 1.87 1.58
N THR A 29 8.17 2.77 2.51
CA THR A 29 7.06 3.71 2.35
C THR A 29 7.53 4.72 1.31
N ASP A 30 7.55 4.30 0.06
CA ASP A 30 7.73 5.19 -1.08
C ASP A 30 6.40 5.91 -1.28
N ASN A 31 6.17 6.96 -0.48
CA ASN A 31 5.02 7.83 -0.67
C ASN A 31 5.31 8.73 -1.88
N ASN A 32 5.38 8.11 -3.06
CA ASN A 32 5.73 8.72 -4.34
C ASN A 32 4.57 9.55 -4.91
N GLN A 33 3.61 9.95 -4.06
CA GLN A 33 2.44 10.73 -4.45
C GLN A 33 2.85 12.18 -4.67
N LEU A 34 3.10 12.51 -5.94
CA LEU A 34 3.47 13.86 -6.41
C LEU A 34 2.38 14.93 -6.18
N PHE A 35 1.18 14.52 -5.75
CA PHE A 35 0.05 15.41 -5.54
C PHE A 35 -0.88 14.89 -4.43
N HIS A 36 -1.52 15.82 -3.73
CA HIS A 36 -2.50 15.52 -2.69
C HIS A 36 -3.76 14.91 -3.32
N VAL A 37 -4.06 13.65 -2.99
CA VAL A 37 -5.33 13.02 -3.32
C VAL A 37 -6.21 13.11 -2.09
N PRO A 38 -7.29 13.90 -2.09
CA PRO A 38 -8.24 13.88 -0.99
C PRO A 38 -8.82 12.47 -0.88
N THR A 39 -8.57 11.80 0.24
CA THR A 39 -9.02 10.42 0.48
C THR A 39 -10.48 10.36 0.89
N SER A 40 -11.10 11.49 1.24
CA SER A 40 -12.51 11.57 1.56
C SER A 40 -13.07 12.95 1.26
N GLU A 41 -14.22 12.98 0.61
CA GLU A 41 -14.98 14.19 0.32
C GLU A 41 -16.45 13.98 0.68
N THR A 42 -17.07 15.01 1.23
CA THR A 42 -18.45 14.91 1.71
C THR A 42 -19.25 16.14 1.31
N SER A 43 -20.36 15.91 0.62
CA SER A 43 -21.39 16.89 0.32
C SER A 43 -22.58 16.75 1.28
N GLU A 44 -23.61 17.56 1.09
CA GLU A 44 -24.84 17.48 1.88
C GLU A 44 -25.49 16.10 1.83
N LEU A 45 -25.45 15.42 0.68
CA LEU A 45 -26.16 14.17 0.44
C LEU A 45 -25.25 12.94 0.33
N TRP A 46 -23.99 13.14 -0.04
CA TRP A 46 -23.06 12.06 -0.40
C TRP A 46 -21.75 12.16 0.35
N SER A 47 -21.20 11.01 0.70
CA SER A 47 -19.82 10.85 1.16
C SER A 47 -19.11 9.89 0.22
N VAL A 48 -17.94 10.30 -0.25
CA VAL A 48 -17.08 9.54 -1.16
C VAL A 48 -15.74 9.37 -0.47
N THR A 49 -15.26 8.14 -0.38
CA THR A 49 -13.97 7.83 0.25
C THR A 49 -13.16 6.93 -0.67
N LEU A 50 -11.93 7.34 -0.95
CA LEU A 50 -10.91 6.54 -1.60
C LEU A 50 -10.07 5.87 -0.51
N GLY A 51 -10.03 4.53 -0.53
CA GLY A 51 -9.28 3.73 0.41
C GLY A 51 -8.28 2.81 -0.29
N GLU A 52 -7.58 2.03 0.54
CA GLU A 52 -6.63 1.02 0.08
C GLU A 52 -7.31 -0.05 -0.80
N PRO A 53 -6.58 -0.69 -1.73
CA PRO A 53 -7.09 -1.81 -2.48
C PRO A 53 -7.45 -2.99 -1.58
N ILE A 54 -8.55 -3.66 -1.93
CA ILE A 54 -8.94 -4.94 -1.32
C ILE A 54 -8.35 -6.05 -2.20
N LEU A 55 -7.26 -6.69 -1.74
CA LEU A 55 -6.46 -7.62 -2.56
C LEU A 55 -6.83 -9.09 -2.38
N ASP A 56 -7.63 -9.41 -1.36
CA ASP A 56 -7.97 -10.75 -0.92
C ASP A 56 -9.30 -11.26 -1.50
N ARG A 57 -10.06 -10.40 -2.21
CA ARG A 57 -11.33 -10.81 -2.83
C ARG A 57 -11.12 -11.61 -4.12
N PRO A 58 -11.85 -12.74 -4.28
CA PRO A 58 -11.83 -13.48 -5.53
C PRO A 58 -12.39 -12.62 -6.67
N ASN A 59 -11.82 -12.75 -7.86
CA ASN A 59 -12.22 -12.05 -9.09
C ASN A 59 -12.07 -10.52 -9.07
N MET A 60 -11.21 -9.96 -8.21
CA MET A 60 -10.86 -8.54 -8.25
C MET A 60 -9.60 -8.30 -9.10
N ALA A 61 -9.55 -7.17 -9.81
CA ALA A 61 -8.34 -6.73 -10.49
C ALA A 61 -7.22 -6.51 -9.46
N LYS A 62 -6.02 -6.98 -9.78
CA LYS A 62 -4.84 -6.81 -8.94
C LYS A 62 -4.00 -5.64 -9.45
N PRO A 63 -3.33 -4.89 -8.57
CA PRO A 63 -2.37 -3.90 -9.00
C PRO A 63 -1.24 -4.59 -9.76
N ILE A 64 -0.77 -3.92 -10.82
CA ILE A 64 0.39 -4.35 -11.61
C ILE A 64 1.49 -3.35 -11.31
N PRO A 65 2.61 -3.76 -10.68
CA PRO A 65 3.69 -2.86 -10.31
C PRO A 65 4.14 -1.99 -11.49
N ASN A 66 4.20 -0.67 -11.27
CA ASN A 66 4.59 0.35 -12.26
C ASN A 66 3.69 0.48 -13.50
N VAL A 67 2.50 -0.15 -13.50
CA VAL A 67 1.58 -0.14 -14.66
C VAL A 67 0.19 0.31 -14.25
N ALA A 68 -0.36 -0.27 -13.18
CA ALA A 68 -1.72 -0.01 -12.76
C ALA A 68 -1.86 -0.14 -11.25
N ASP A 69 -2.34 0.93 -10.63
CA ASP A 69 -2.75 0.93 -9.24
C ASP A 69 -4.22 0.57 -9.11
N VAL A 70 -4.57 -0.09 -8.00
CA VAL A 70 -5.96 -0.42 -7.66
C VAL A 70 -6.28 0.28 -6.36
N TYR A 71 -7.47 0.87 -6.28
CA TYR A 71 -7.99 1.53 -5.09
C TYR A 71 -9.40 1.03 -4.79
N SER A 72 -9.83 1.18 -3.53
CA SER A 72 -11.25 1.00 -3.19
C SER A 72 -11.97 2.34 -3.20
N LEU A 73 -13.15 2.38 -3.82
CA LEU A 73 -14.02 3.55 -3.83
C LEU A 73 -15.31 3.22 -3.06
N THR A 74 -15.55 3.93 -1.97
CA THR A 74 -16.78 3.83 -1.19
C THR A 74 -17.65 5.05 -1.43
N ILE A 75 -18.88 4.85 -1.89
CA ILE A 75 -19.87 5.91 -2.09
C ILE A 75 -21.06 5.63 -1.19
N LYS A 76 -21.35 6.55 -0.28
CA LYS A 76 -22.45 6.44 0.68
C LYS A 76 -23.40 7.62 0.51
N LYS A 77 -24.70 7.33 0.42
CA LYS A 77 -25.75 8.33 0.63
C LYS A 77 -25.96 8.50 2.14
N LYS A 78 -26.13 9.74 2.60
CA LYS A 78 -26.41 10.04 4.02
C LYS A 78 -27.84 9.71 4.45
N GLU A 79 -28.78 9.69 3.50
CA GLU A 79 -30.22 9.45 3.74
C GLU A 79 -30.74 8.19 3.04
N GLU A 80 -31.94 7.74 3.44
CA GLU A 80 -32.41 6.35 3.31
C GLU A 80 -32.37 5.74 1.91
N LYS A 81 -32.72 6.46 0.84
CA LYS A 81 -32.86 5.82 -0.49
C LYS A 81 -32.37 6.68 -1.63
N ALA A 82 -31.60 6.09 -2.53
CA ALA A 82 -31.23 6.67 -3.82
C ALA A 82 -31.78 5.79 -4.93
N TYR A 83 -32.32 6.41 -5.98
CA TYR A 83 -32.75 5.70 -7.19
C TYR A 83 -32.03 6.33 -8.38
N ASN A 84 -31.65 5.50 -9.36
CA ASN A 84 -31.00 5.93 -10.61
C ASN A 84 -29.71 6.76 -10.39
N VAL A 85 -28.78 6.25 -9.58
CA VAL A 85 -27.49 6.90 -9.32
C VAL A 85 -26.54 6.68 -10.50
N ARG A 86 -26.00 7.77 -11.05
CA ARG A 86 -24.87 7.72 -11.98
C ARG A 86 -23.59 8.11 -11.23
N VAL A 87 -22.53 7.34 -11.44
CA VAL A 87 -21.19 7.59 -10.89
C VAL A 87 -20.25 7.79 -12.07
N GLU A 88 -19.52 8.89 -12.06
CA GLU A 88 -18.46 9.19 -13.03
C GLU A 88 -17.17 9.46 -12.25
N ALA A 89 -16.06 8.92 -12.74
CA ALA A 89 -14.74 9.08 -12.11
C ALA A 89 -13.77 9.66 -13.14
N TYR A 90 -13.02 10.68 -12.72
CA TYR A 90 -12.07 11.39 -13.57
C TYR A 90 -10.71 11.45 -12.88
N ARG A 91 -9.64 11.19 -13.63
CA ARG A 91 -8.27 11.19 -13.09
C ARG A 91 -7.55 12.51 -13.40
N SER A 92 -7.66 13.49 -12.51
CA SER A 92 -7.05 14.82 -12.70
C SER A 92 -5.56 14.87 -12.30
N GLU A 93 -4.76 13.94 -12.81
CA GLU A 93 -3.30 13.95 -12.60
C GLU A 93 -2.62 14.95 -13.56
N PRO A 94 -1.52 15.61 -13.14
CA PRO A 94 -0.70 16.39 -14.06
C PRO A 94 -0.31 15.53 -15.27
N ASN A 95 -0.58 16.03 -16.48
CA ASN A 95 -0.32 15.34 -17.76
C ASN A 95 -1.21 14.11 -18.07
N SER A 96 -2.29 13.85 -17.33
CA SER A 96 -3.27 12.81 -17.69
C SER A 96 -4.29 13.36 -18.69
N GLN A 97 -4.40 12.72 -19.87
CA GLN A 97 -5.47 13.02 -20.83
C GLN A 97 -6.78 12.40 -20.32
N THR A 98 -7.66 13.22 -19.75
CA THR A 98 -8.93 12.78 -19.14
C THR A 98 -10.15 12.87 -20.05
N LYS A 99 -10.01 13.54 -21.21
CA LYS A 99 -11.03 13.57 -22.26
C LYS A 99 -10.48 12.86 -23.49
N LEU A 100 -11.22 11.86 -23.96
CA LEU A 100 -11.10 11.39 -25.34
C LEU A 100 -11.60 12.55 -26.21
N ASN A 101 -10.68 13.28 -26.85
CA ASN A 101 -11.02 14.28 -27.86
C ASN A 101 -11.49 13.59 -29.14
#